data_AF-A0A432HYA4-F1
#
_entry.id   AF-A0A432HYA4-F1
#
_cell.length_a   1.000
_cell.length_b   1.000
_cell.length_c   1.000
_cell.angle_alpha   90.00
_cell.angle_beta   90.00
_cell.angle_gamma   90.00
#
_symmetry.space_group_name_H-M   'P 1'
#
loop_
_entity.id
_entity.type
_entity.pdbx_description
1 polymer ?
#
loop_
_entity_poly.entity_id
_entity_poly.type
_entity_poly.pdbx_seq_one_letter_code
_entity_poly.pdbx_strand_id
1 'polypeptide(L)'
;MKALPVDDWVEELMKTMKMARDAAEVRAEKLGNMSESVMTVAFEGGSIYNPEDLLSKVDCPTLVIIGNVSKGGVVDWTGSARLQRLLKGSKILERPDVGHGIHTEASDRFIATGSDSLRGLS
;
A
#
# COMPACT_ATOMS: atom_id res chain seq x y z
N MET A 1 0.84 -5.40 -21.34
CA MET A 1 2.29 -5.72 -21.37
C MET A 1 2.41 -7.22 -21.21
N LYS A 2 2.92 -7.98 -22.21
CA LYS A 2 2.97 -9.45 -22.11
C LYS A 2 3.73 -9.86 -20.83
N ALA A 3 3.12 -10.72 -20.02
CA ALA A 3 3.76 -11.24 -18.82
C ALA A 3 5.07 -11.95 -19.22
N LEU A 4 6.19 -11.53 -18.61
CA LEU A 4 7.45 -12.24 -18.77
C LEU A 4 7.38 -13.61 -18.07
N PRO A 5 8.08 -14.62 -18.58
CA PRO A 5 8.37 -15.84 -17.84
C PRO A 5 8.93 -15.54 -16.44
N VAL A 6 8.67 -16.42 -15.46
CA VAL A 6 9.11 -16.23 -14.06
C VAL A 6 10.63 -16.02 -13.97
N ASP A 7 11.42 -16.78 -14.73
CA ASP A 7 12.88 -16.67 -14.73
C ASP A 7 13.37 -15.29 -15.21
N ASP A 8 12.71 -14.72 -16.23
CA ASP A 8 13.03 -13.39 -16.74
C ASP A 8 12.68 -12.30 -15.70
N TRP A 9 11.59 -12.49 -14.94
CA TRP A 9 11.25 -11.61 -13.81
C TRP A 9 12.25 -11.69 -12.66
N VAL A 10 12.77 -12.88 -12.35
CA VAL A 10 13.80 -13.06 -11.31
C VAL A 10 15.05 -12.26 -11.66
N GLU A 11 15.53 -12.39 -12.89
CA GLU A 11 16.73 -11.66 -13.35
C GLU A 11 16.51 -10.15 -13.36
N GLU A 12 15.34 -9.66 -13.79
CA GLU A 12 15.03 -8.22 -13.73
C GLU A 12 14.90 -7.67 -12.30
N LEU A 13 14.29 -8.43 -11.39
CA LEU A 13 14.21 -8.04 -9.98
C LEU A 13 15.59 -7.97 -9.34
N MET A 14 16.47 -8.93 -9.64
CA MET A 14 17.83 -8.94 -9.10
C MET A 14 18.74 -7.85 -9.69
N LYS A 15 18.48 -7.39 -10.93
CA LYS A 15 19.16 -6.21 -11.51
C LYS A 15 18.76 -4.90 -10.85
N THR A 16 17.48 -4.77 -10.51
CA THR A 16 16.88 -3.51 -10.05
C THR A 16 16.83 -3.38 -8.52
N MET A 17 16.88 -4.51 -7.80
CA MET A 17 16.76 -4.56 -6.35
C MET A 17 17.85 -5.43 -5.73
N LYS A 18 18.43 -4.99 -4.62
CA LYS A 18 19.38 -5.79 -3.85
C LYS A 18 18.62 -6.82 -3.00
N MET A 19 18.45 -8.03 -3.51
CA MET A 19 17.75 -9.13 -2.85
C MET A 19 18.39 -10.50 -3.11
N ALA A 20 18.09 -11.47 -2.25
CA ALA A 20 18.49 -12.85 -2.45
C ALA A 20 17.61 -13.54 -3.51
N ARG A 21 18.15 -14.57 -4.18
CA ARG A 21 17.48 -15.21 -5.33
C ARG A 21 16.17 -15.89 -4.95
N ASP A 22 16.12 -16.54 -3.80
CA ASP A 22 14.91 -17.14 -3.24
C ASP A 22 13.79 -16.10 -3.02
N ALA A 23 14.13 -14.92 -2.50
CA ALA A 23 13.18 -13.82 -2.35
C ALA A 23 12.73 -13.25 -3.72
N ALA A 24 13.63 -13.24 -4.72
CA ALA A 24 13.32 -12.83 -6.08
C ALA A 24 12.37 -13.83 -6.77
N GLU A 25 12.59 -15.13 -6.61
CA GLU A 25 11.72 -16.21 -7.13
C GLU A 25 10.30 -16.12 -6.57
N VAL A 26 10.15 -15.98 -5.25
CA VAL A 26 8.84 -15.81 -4.60
C VAL A 26 8.13 -14.55 -5.11
N ARG A 27 8.88 -13.47 -5.38
CA ARG A 27 8.30 -12.21 -5.88
C ARG A 27 7.95 -12.30 -7.36
N ALA A 28 8.77 -12.95 -8.18
CA ALA A 28 8.53 -13.19 -9.60
C ALA A 28 7.31 -14.08 -9.82
N GLU A 29 7.13 -15.14 -9.04
CA GLU A 29 5.92 -15.98 -9.08
C GLU A 29 4.67 -15.17 -8.75
N LYS A 30 4.72 -14.33 -7.72
CA LYS A 30 3.61 -13.43 -7.35
C LYS A 30 3.29 -12.41 -8.45
N LEU A 31 4.31 -11.88 -9.13
CA LEU A 31 4.13 -10.99 -10.27
C LEU A 31 3.54 -11.70 -11.49
N GLY A 32 4.02 -12.91 -11.81
CA GLY A 32 3.49 -13.73 -12.90
C GLY A 32 2.03 -14.16 -12.69
N ASN A 33 1.57 -14.22 -11.44
CA ASN A 33 0.18 -14.51 -11.08
C ASN A 33 -0.73 -13.27 -11.07
N MET A 34 -0.21 -12.05 -11.28
CA MET A 34 -1.05 -10.85 -11.42
C MET A 34 -1.69 -10.78 -12.80
N SER A 35 -2.90 -10.21 -12.89
CA SER A 35 -3.52 -9.99 -14.21
C SER A 35 -2.71 -8.97 -15.02
N GLU A 36 -2.69 -9.15 -16.35
CA GLU A 36 -1.97 -8.24 -17.25
C GLU A 36 -2.42 -6.77 -17.10
N SER A 37 -3.71 -6.55 -16.81
CA SER A 37 -4.28 -5.23 -16.54
C SER A 37 -3.72 -4.58 -15.26
N VAL A 38 -3.55 -5.36 -14.19
CA VAL A 38 -2.96 -4.89 -12.93
C VAL A 38 -1.48 -4.59 -13.13
N MET A 39 -0.74 -5.47 -13.81
CA MET A 39 0.67 -5.25 -14.11
C MET A 39 0.88 -3.99 -14.96
N THR A 40 0.14 -3.85 -16.06
CA THR A 40 0.30 -2.70 -16.98
C THR A 40 0.10 -1.39 -16.23
N VAL A 41 -0.95 -1.31 -15.41
CA VAL A 41 -1.22 -0.09 -14.64
C VAL A 41 -0.22 0.14 -13.52
N ALA A 42 0.24 -0.90 -12.83
CA ALA A 42 1.27 -0.77 -11.80
C ALA A 42 2.61 -0.27 -12.37
N PHE A 43 2.96 -0.70 -13.59
CA PHE A 43 4.17 -0.25 -14.28
C PHE A 43 4.04 1.14 -14.90
N GLU A 44 2.85 1.52 -15.36
CA GLU A 44 2.57 2.86 -15.89
C GLU A 44 2.37 3.92 -14.79
N GLY A 45 2.44 3.53 -13.51
CA GLY A 45 2.24 4.42 -12.37
C GLY A 45 0.79 4.90 -12.23
N GLY A 46 -0.15 4.17 -12.84
CA GLY A 46 -1.57 4.47 -12.81
C GLY A 46 -2.32 3.75 -11.70
N SER A 47 -3.63 3.91 -11.69
CA SER A 47 -4.56 3.11 -10.89
C SER A 47 -5.63 2.53 -11.81
N ILE A 48 -5.97 1.25 -11.60
CA ILE A 48 -7.05 0.59 -12.37
C ILE A 48 -8.42 1.15 -11.97
N TYR A 49 -8.46 1.94 -10.91
CA TYR A 49 -9.65 2.58 -10.38
C TYR A 49 -9.44 4.08 -10.25
N ASN A 50 -10.50 4.86 -10.48
CA ASN A 50 -10.54 6.27 -10.14
C ASN A 50 -10.89 6.41 -8.64
N PRO A 51 -9.96 6.82 -7.76
CA PRO A 51 -10.24 6.89 -6.33
C PRO A 51 -11.30 7.94 -5.99
N GLU A 52 -11.45 8.99 -6.81
CA GLU A 52 -12.55 9.96 -6.70
C GLU A 52 -13.92 9.30 -6.79
N ASP A 53 -14.09 8.33 -7.69
CA ASP A 53 -15.37 7.67 -7.94
C ASP A 53 -15.70 6.58 -6.92
N LEU A 54 -14.67 6.04 -6.23
CA LEU A 54 -14.83 4.93 -5.29
C LEU A 54 -14.83 5.38 -3.84
N LEU A 55 -13.83 6.17 -3.43
CA LEU A 55 -13.65 6.53 -2.03
C LEU A 55 -14.78 7.47 -1.55
N SER A 56 -15.33 8.29 -2.45
CA SER A 56 -16.48 9.16 -2.15
C SER A 56 -17.78 8.40 -1.81
N LYS A 57 -17.84 7.09 -2.09
CA LYS A 57 -18.99 6.23 -1.77
C LYS A 57 -18.87 5.53 -0.41
N VAL A 58 -17.76 5.73 0.30
CA VAL A 58 -17.55 5.14 1.63
C VAL A 58 -18.28 6.01 2.66
N ASP A 59 -19.41 5.51 3.17
CA ASP A 59 -20.24 6.23 4.15
C ASP A 59 -20.02 5.76 5.60
N CYS A 60 -19.13 4.78 5.83
CA CYS A 60 -18.83 4.27 7.16
C CYS A 60 -17.66 5.00 7.83
N PRO A 61 -17.62 5.04 9.17
CA PRO A 61 -16.47 5.55 9.91
C PRO A 61 -15.18 4.84 9.49
N THR A 62 -14.19 5.62 9.06
CA THR A 62 -12.96 5.09 8.46
C THR A 62 -11.74 5.58 9.23
N LEU A 63 -10.87 4.67 9.63
CA LEU A 63 -9.54 4.98 10.14
C LEU A 63 -8.51 4.71 9.05
N VAL A 64 -7.65 5.70 8.77
CA VAL A 64 -6.49 5.54 7.89
C VAL A 64 -5.22 5.71 8.73
N ILE A 65 -4.29 4.76 8.64
CA ILE A 65 -2.97 4.84 9.29
C ILE A 65 -1.91 4.88 8.20
N ILE A 66 -1.12 5.95 8.16
CA ILE A 66 -0.14 6.21 7.08
C ILE A 66 1.26 6.37 7.68
N GLY A 67 2.23 5.65 7.12
CA GLY A 67 3.64 5.70 7.54
C GLY A 67 4.40 6.82 6.85
N ASN A 68 5.59 7.12 7.34
CA ASN A 68 6.46 8.17 6.82
C ASN A 68 7.26 7.68 5.60
N VAL A 69 7.19 8.41 4.49
CA VAL A 69 7.92 8.08 3.25
C VAL A 69 9.44 8.06 3.47
N SER A 70 9.99 8.93 4.32
CA SER A 70 11.42 8.92 4.68
C SER A 70 11.87 7.66 5.44
N LYS A 71 10.91 6.88 5.97
CA LYS A 71 11.12 5.58 6.63
C LYS A 71 10.73 4.39 5.74
N GLY A 72 10.43 4.64 4.47
CA GLY A 72 9.99 3.61 3.52
C GLY A 72 8.47 3.46 3.43
N GLY A 73 7.69 4.46 3.88
CA GLY A 73 6.27 4.56 3.59
C GLY A 73 6.01 4.75 2.08
N VAL A 74 4.88 4.24 1.61
CA VAL A 74 4.50 4.28 0.18
C VAL A 74 3.67 5.50 -0.16
N VAL A 75 2.92 6.04 0.81
CA VAL A 75 1.97 7.14 0.59
C VAL A 75 2.47 8.38 1.31
N ASP A 76 2.64 9.47 0.55
CA ASP A 76 3.02 10.78 1.08
C ASP A 76 1.82 11.48 1.76
N TRP A 77 2.10 12.15 2.88
CA TRP A 77 1.14 12.92 3.67
C TRP A 77 0.69 14.19 2.95
N THR A 78 1.38 14.63 1.90
CA THR A 78 0.88 15.71 1.03
C THR A 78 -0.51 15.41 0.46
N GLY A 79 -0.87 14.13 0.33
CA GLY A 79 -2.19 13.66 -0.07
C GLY A 79 -3.27 13.67 1.02
N SER A 80 -2.94 13.92 2.29
CA SER A 80 -3.88 13.77 3.43
C SER A 80 -5.14 14.64 3.28
N ALA A 81 -5.00 15.88 2.80
CA ALA A 81 -6.15 16.76 2.57
C ALA A 81 -7.08 16.26 1.44
N ARG A 82 -6.51 15.65 0.38
CA ARG A 82 -7.31 15.00 -0.67
C ARG A 82 -8.01 13.77 -0.12
N LEU A 83 -7.30 12.94 0.64
CA LEU A 83 -7.86 11.73 1.24
C LEU A 83 -9.01 12.04 2.20
N GLN A 84 -8.86 13.05 3.06
CA GLN A 84 -9.91 13.48 4.00
C GLN A 84 -11.17 13.98 3.27
N ARG A 85 -11.03 14.61 2.10
CA ARG A 85 -12.17 15.03 1.28
C ARG A 85 -12.89 13.85 0.63
N LEU A 86 -12.13 12.85 0.20
CA LEU A 86 -12.67 11.64 -0.44
C LEU A 86 -13.34 10.73 0.57
N LEU A 87 -12.71 10.50 1.73
CA LEU A 87 -13.25 9.70 2.84
C LEU A 87 -13.84 10.63 3.90
N LYS A 88 -15.05 11.12 3.66
CA LYS A 88 -15.69 12.08 4.57
C LYS A 88 -15.83 11.47 5.97
N GLY A 89 -15.39 12.21 6.98
CA GLY A 89 -15.43 11.76 8.37
C GLY A 89 -14.34 10.75 8.73
N SER A 90 -13.35 10.50 7.86
CA SER A 90 -12.22 9.66 8.23
C SER A 90 -11.37 10.26 9.34
N LYS A 91 -10.79 9.41 10.18
CA LYS A 91 -9.67 9.76 11.04
C LYS A 91 -8.38 9.35 10.32
N ILE A 92 -7.53 10.29 9.99
CA ILE A 92 -6.21 10.03 9.40
C ILE A 92 -5.16 10.14 10.51
N LEU A 93 -4.35 9.10 10.67
CA LEU A 93 -3.25 9.04 11.62
C LEU A 93 -1.93 8.88 10.88
N GLU A 94 -1.14 9.94 10.89
CA GLU A 94 0.21 9.97 10.33
C GLU A 94 1.21 9.44 11.38
N ARG A 95 2.08 8.53 10.95
CA ARG A 95 3.08 7.87 11.81
C ARG A 95 4.49 8.26 11.38
N PRO A 96 5.12 9.23 12.07
CA PRO A 96 6.45 9.73 11.70
C PRO A 96 7.58 8.72 11.92
N ASP A 97 7.36 7.73 12.78
CA ASP A 97 8.35 6.80 13.29
C ASP A 97 8.48 5.50 12.49
N VAL A 98 7.54 5.18 11.61
CA VAL A 98 7.50 3.90 10.87
C VAL A 98 7.24 4.09 9.37
N GLY A 99 7.68 3.11 8.57
CA GLY A 99 7.55 3.07 7.12
C GLY A 99 6.29 2.34 6.63
N HIS A 100 6.41 1.57 5.55
CA HIS A 100 5.31 0.74 5.01
C HIS A 100 4.92 -0.40 5.96
N GLY A 101 5.88 -0.92 6.73
CA GLY A 101 5.69 -2.03 7.67
C GLY A 101 5.09 -1.60 9.00
N ILE A 102 4.16 -0.64 9.03
CA ILE A 102 3.58 -0.05 10.27
C ILE A 102 3.12 -1.12 11.27
N HIS A 103 2.52 -2.20 10.77
CA HIS A 103 1.97 -3.29 11.58
C HIS A 103 3.06 -4.22 12.15
N THR A 104 4.25 -4.27 11.55
CA THR A 104 5.40 -5.04 12.05
C THR A 104 6.37 -4.18 12.87
N GLU A 105 6.62 -2.94 12.44
CA GLU A 105 7.58 -2.02 13.06
C GLU A 105 7.09 -1.46 14.40
N ALA A 106 5.76 -1.33 14.55
CA ALA A 106 5.12 -0.83 15.77
C ALA A 106 3.81 -1.58 16.07
N SER A 107 3.90 -2.91 16.13
CA SER A 107 2.75 -3.82 16.30
C SER A 107 1.81 -3.44 17.44
N ASP A 108 2.34 -3.22 18.64
CA ASP A 108 1.54 -2.94 19.83
C ASP A 108 0.75 -1.63 19.68
N ARG A 109 1.39 -0.61 19.12
CA ARG A 109 0.75 0.69 18.85
C ARG A 109 -0.29 0.57 17.73
N PHE A 110 -0.01 -0.22 16.70
CA PHE A 110 -0.96 -0.47 15.62
C PHE A 110 -2.23 -1.16 16.15
N ILE A 111 -2.06 -2.21 16.96
CA ILE A 111 -3.17 -2.93 17.60
C ILE A 111 -3.97 -2.02 18.55
N ALA A 112 -3.29 -1.26 19.40
CA ALA A 112 -3.93 -0.33 20.32
C ALA A 112 -4.77 0.72 19.56
N THR A 113 -4.21 1.30 18.50
CA THR A 113 -4.89 2.32 17.69
C THR A 113 -6.14 1.76 17.01
N GLY A 114 -6.04 0.56 16.43
CA GLY A 114 -7.19 -0.11 15.82
C GLY A 114 -8.28 -0.42 16.86
N SER A 115 -7.88 -0.92 18.02
CA SER A 115 -8.79 -1.26 19.12
C SER A 115 -9.53 -0.03 19.66
N ASP A 116 -8.82 1.07 19.89
CA ASP A 116 -9.40 2.33 20.35
C ASP A 116 -10.38 2.90 19.34
N SER A 117 -10.04 2.83 18.05
CA SER A 117 -10.93 3.27 16.99
C SER A 117 -12.20 2.45 16.94
N LEU A 118 -12.12 1.13 17.07
CA LEU A 118 -13.30 0.24 17.07
C LEU A 118 -14.20 0.48 18.29
N ARG A 119 -13.61 0.71 19.47
CA ARG A 119 -14.36 1.06 20.69
C ARG A 119 -15.12 2.38 20.55
N GLY A 120 -14.56 3.36 19.84
CA GLY A 120 -15.22 4.63 19.56
C GLY A 120 -16.40 4.54 18.59
N LEU A 121 -16.65 3.37 17.99
CA LEU A 121 -17.78 3.12 17.08
C LEU A 121 -18.89 2.29 17.74
N SER A 122 -18.68 1.81 18.96
CA SER A 122 -19.63 1.03 19.76
C SER A 122 -20.53 1.94 20.58
#